data_AF-A0A4W5KD64-F1
#
_entry.id   AF-A0A4W5KD64-F1
#
_cell.length_a   1.000
_cell.length_b   1.000
_cell.length_c   1.000
_cell.angle_alpha   90.00
_cell.angle_beta   90.00
_cell.angle_gamma   90.00
#
_symmetry.space_group_name_H-M   'P 1'
#
loop_
_entity.id
_entity.type
_entity.pdbx_description
1 polymer ?
#
loop_
_entity_poly.entity_id
_entity_poly.type
_entity_poly.pdbx_seq_one_letter_code
_entity_poly.pdbx_strand_id
1 'polypeptide(L)'
;MSANKDCPPPLIILLLVLLNGSSSFAAPSDVSWTNHTATLPLRPNGHTDDQLELHSDEYYDMFTDPPNQPPPAPSQGTNPQHCDYDLCRELQPPCAQLAASSGCLCPGVSGPHAAPEAPYLKRLFMNGSAVVVQWCAPLSFVTHFEVVVGALEPLMFGVDKRSGTVSWMEQGAEVCVVAVNYAGVSERQVGSCTMYEPPGDSSVALKAGLIGGALGLLLLLSLAVLLWRHRARRKADARITQATEETL
;
A
#
# COMPACT_ATOMS: atom_id res chain seq x y z
N MET A 1 -50.42 -42.55 16.65
CA MET A 1 -49.03 -42.32 16.18
C MET A 1 -48.99 -40.96 15.53
N SER A 2 -48.13 -40.10 16.06
CA SER A 2 -48.17 -38.65 15.92
C SER A 2 -47.70 -38.19 14.53
N ALA A 3 -48.43 -37.23 13.96
CA ALA A 3 -48.03 -36.46 12.80
C ALA A 3 -46.85 -35.55 13.19
N ASN A 4 -45.75 -35.62 12.45
CA ASN A 4 -44.71 -34.61 12.52
C ASN A 4 -44.90 -33.64 11.35
N LYS A 5 -44.95 -32.36 11.70
CA LYS A 5 -45.38 -31.23 10.90
C LYS A 5 -44.11 -30.54 10.39
N ASP A 6 -43.92 -30.53 9.09
CA ASP A 6 -42.79 -29.87 8.44
C ASP A 6 -42.77 -28.37 8.78
N CYS A 7 -41.69 -27.91 9.42
CA CYS A 7 -41.41 -26.50 9.61
C CYS A 7 -41.00 -25.89 8.26
N PRO A 8 -41.65 -24.80 7.79
CA PRO A 8 -41.20 -24.10 6.59
C PRO A 8 -39.90 -23.32 6.86
N PRO A 9 -39.04 -23.13 5.84
CA PRO A 9 -37.73 -22.51 6.00
C PRO A 9 -37.83 -21.03 6.42
N PRO A 10 -36.87 -20.54 7.22
CA PRO A 10 -36.90 -19.22 7.86
C PRO A 10 -36.97 -18.04 6.87
N LEU A 11 -36.60 -18.25 5.60
CA LEU A 11 -36.69 -17.24 4.54
C LEU A 11 -38.13 -16.85 4.18
N ILE A 12 -39.08 -17.78 4.26
CA ILE A 12 -40.50 -17.50 3.95
C ILE A 12 -41.12 -16.62 5.04
N ILE A 13 -40.74 -16.87 6.31
CA ILE A 13 -41.19 -16.07 7.45
C ILE A 13 -40.56 -14.66 7.38
N LEU A 14 -39.28 -14.57 7.00
CA LEU A 14 -38.60 -13.28 6.85
C LEU A 14 -39.23 -12.40 5.75
N LEU A 15 -39.63 -13.01 4.62
CA LEU A 15 -40.30 -12.31 3.52
C LEU A 15 -41.70 -11.79 3.89
N LEU A 16 -42.42 -12.51 4.76
CA LEU A 16 -43.74 -12.09 5.26
C LEU A 16 -43.66 -10.94 6.27
N VAL A 17 -42.58 -10.86 7.06
CA VAL A 17 -42.36 -9.79 8.04
C VAL A 17 -42.03 -8.44 7.39
N LEU A 18 -41.35 -8.43 6.24
CA LEU A 18 -40.99 -7.20 5.53
C LEU A 18 -42.17 -6.53 4.78
N LEU A 19 -43.26 -7.26 4.52
CA LEU A 19 -44.44 -6.73 3.83
C LEU A 19 -45.40 -5.96 4.76
N ASN A 20 -45.26 -6.08 6.08
CA ASN A 20 -46.13 -5.44 7.06
C ASN A 20 -45.34 -4.45 7.96
N GLY A 21 -45.10 -3.24 7.44
CA GLY A 21 -45.09 -1.99 8.22
C GLY A 21 -44.18 -1.84 9.44
N SER A 22 -43.16 -0.98 9.27
CA SER A 22 -42.63 0.04 10.19
C SER A 22 -42.93 -0.04 11.69
N SER A 23 -41.88 0.00 12.54
CA SER A 23 -41.64 1.08 13.54
C SER A 23 -40.37 0.84 14.36
N SER A 24 -39.68 1.95 14.61
CA SER A 24 -38.40 2.16 15.30
C SER A 24 -38.35 1.74 16.77
N PHE A 25 -37.17 1.33 17.25
CA PHE A 25 -36.70 1.49 18.65
C PHE A 25 -35.17 1.67 18.58
N ALA A 26 -34.64 2.88 18.76
CA ALA A 26 -34.29 3.55 20.02
C ALA A 26 -33.02 2.97 20.68
N ALA A 27 -31.97 3.79 20.67
CA ALA A 27 -30.65 3.57 21.26
C ALA A 27 -30.65 3.78 22.79
N PRO A 28 -29.68 3.21 23.51
CA PRO A 28 -29.29 3.69 24.83
C PRO A 28 -27.89 4.34 24.81
N SER A 29 -27.92 5.64 25.15
CA SER A 29 -27.11 6.41 26.10
C SER A 29 -25.68 6.00 26.51
N ASP A 30 -24.87 7.06 26.56
CA ASP A 30 -23.52 7.21 27.13
C ASP A 30 -23.32 6.68 28.57
N VAL A 31 -22.09 6.23 28.85
CA VAL A 31 -21.47 6.27 30.18
C VAL A 31 -20.04 6.80 30.09
N SER A 32 -19.79 7.72 31.01
CA SER A 32 -18.62 8.58 31.25
C SER A 32 -17.61 7.96 32.23
N TRP A 33 -16.46 8.64 32.41
CA TRP A 33 -15.32 8.44 33.35
C TRP A 33 -14.19 7.52 32.83
N THR A 34 -12.88 7.82 32.92
CA THR A 34 -12.12 8.83 33.67
C THR A 34 -10.68 8.97 33.15
N ASN A 35 -10.09 10.15 33.36
CA ASN A 35 -8.65 10.44 33.28
C ASN A 35 -7.85 9.66 34.33
N HIS A 36 -6.68 9.14 33.96
CA HIS A 36 -5.54 9.09 34.88
C HIS A 36 -4.21 9.38 34.17
N THR A 37 -3.60 10.45 34.67
CA THR A 37 -2.27 10.99 34.44
C THR A 37 -1.17 10.03 34.90
N ALA A 38 -0.11 9.85 34.10
CA ALA A 38 1.19 9.33 34.55
C ALA A 38 2.27 9.99 33.67
N THR A 39 2.91 11.06 34.13
CA THR A 39 4.17 11.10 34.92
C THR A 39 5.39 10.58 34.15
N LEU A 40 6.12 11.54 33.56
CA LEU A 40 7.50 11.42 33.09
C LEU A 40 8.46 11.13 34.26
N PRO A 41 9.56 10.39 34.02
CA PRO A 41 10.81 10.63 34.71
C PRO A 41 11.91 11.12 33.77
N LEU A 42 12.69 12.03 34.33
CA LEU A 42 13.84 12.73 33.78
C LEU A 42 15.03 11.81 33.48
N ARG A 43 15.77 12.25 32.47
CA ARG A 43 17.18 11.95 32.13
C ARG A 43 18.10 12.04 33.36
N PRO A 44 19.28 11.39 33.32
CA PRO A 44 20.50 12.21 33.42
C PRO A 44 21.59 11.88 32.39
N ASN A 45 22.22 12.95 31.94
CA ASN A 45 23.47 13.01 31.19
C ASN A 45 24.65 12.49 32.01
N GLY A 46 25.59 11.83 31.35
CA GLY A 46 26.97 11.64 31.82
C GLY A 46 27.94 11.94 30.69
N HIS A 47 28.43 13.18 30.67
CA HIS A 47 29.50 13.69 29.82
C HIS A 47 30.79 13.63 30.63
N THR A 48 31.86 13.06 30.07
CA THR A 48 33.22 13.17 30.59
C THR A 48 34.16 13.21 29.39
N ASP A 49 34.58 14.43 29.06
CA ASP A 49 35.83 14.74 28.38
C ASP A 49 36.99 14.41 29.32
N ASP A 50 38.03 13.76 28.81
CA ASP A 50 39.37 13.82 29.39
C ASP A 50 40.38 14.01 28.25
N GLN A 51 40.81 15.26 28.11
CA GLN A 51 42.02 15.68 27.41
C GLN A 51 43.25 15.13 28.15
N LEU A 52 44.14 14.47 27.42
CA LEU A 52 45.52 14.27 27.84
C LEU A 52 46.45 14.68 26.69
N GLU A 53 46.83 15.96 26.66
CA GLU A 53 48.04 16.41 26.01
C GLU A 53 49.22 16.13 26.95
N LEU A 54 50.23 15.40 26.48
CA LEU A 54 51.60 15.62 26.94
C LEU A 54 52.64 14.99 26.01
N HIS A 55 53.65 15.82 25.73
CA HIS A 55 55.06 15.48 25.50
C HIS A 55 55.52 15.25 24.05
N SER A 56 56.07 16.34 23.49
CA SER A 56 57.08 16.33 22.43
C SER A 56 58.36 15.67 22.90
N ASP A 57 58.94 14.81 22.07
CA ASP A 57 60.39 14.65 21.95
C ASP A 57 60.76 14.26 20.50
N GLU A 58 61.82 14.89 20.04
CA GLU A 58 62.36 14.90 18.68
C GLU A 58 63.01 13.58 18.23
N TYR A 59 62.88 13.31 16.92
CA TYR A 59 63.95 12.87 16.01
C TYR A 59 64.58 11.47 16.21
N TYR A 60 64.16 10.53 15.35
CA TYR A 60 65.09 9.68 14.60
C TYR A 60 64.61 9.51 13.15
N ASP A 61 65.41 10.04 12.23
CA ASP A 61 65.32 9.88 10.79
C ASP A 61 65.81 8.48 10.40
N MET A 62 64.88 7.59 10.07
CA MET A 62 65.18 6.32 9.42
C MET A 62 64.73 6.42 7.97
N PHE A 63 65.68 6.79 7.11
CA PHE A 63 65.60 6.69 5.66
C PHE A 63 65.01 5.33 5.26
N THR A 64 63.73 5.33 4.91
CA THR A 64 63.10 4.25 4.16
C THR A 64 62.86 4.82 2.79
N ASP A 65 63.66 4.37 1.83
CA ASP A 65 63.55 4.69 0.41
C ASP A 65 62.06 4.56 -0.01
N PRO A 66 61.45 5.58 -0.64
CA PRO A 66 60.09 5.42 -1.13
C PRO A 66 60.10 4.28 -2.17
N PRO A 67 59.13 3.34 -2.14
CA PRO A 67 58.96 2.44 -3.26
C PRO A 67 58.71 3.32 -4.50
N ASN A 68 59.67 3.31 -5.42
CA ASN A 68 59.69 4.11 -6.64
C ASN A 68 58.68 3.59 -7.69
N GLN A 69 57.58 3.00 -7.22
CA GLN A 69 56.48 2.53 -8.03
C GLN A 69 55.26 3.39 -7.65
N PRO A 70 54.79 4.28 -8.53
CA PRO A 70 53.45 4.81 -8.37
C PRO A 70 52.48 3.63 -8.20
N PRO A 71 51.38 3.78 -7.44
CA PRO A 71 50.31 2.80 -7.43
C PRO A 71 50.00 2.37 -8.86
N PRO A 72 49.74 1.09 -9.14
CA PRO A 72 49.44 0.63 -10.49
C PRO A 72 48.41 1.58 -11.10
N ALA A 73 48.83 2.34 -12.10
CA ALA A 73 47.92 3.23 -12.80
C ALA A 73 46.75 2.36 -13.28
N PRO A 74 45.49 2.80 -13.11
CA PRO A 74 44.36 2.06 -13.63
C PRO A 74 44.64 1.80 -15.10
N SER A 75 44.64 0.53 -15.47
CA SER A 75 45.04 0.03 -16.79
C SER A 75 44.50 0.95 -17.89
N GLN A 76 45.40 1.71 -18.51
CA GLN A 76 45.16 2.49 -19.72
C GLN A 76 44.68 1.52 -20.80
N GLY A 77 43.37 1.50 -21.06
CA GLY A 77 42.82 0.65 -22.11
C GLY A 77 41.31 0.51 -22.16
N THR A 78 40.57 0.98 -21.15
CA THR A 78 39.10 0.93 -21.20
C THR A 78 38.55 2.24 -20.67
N ASN A 79 37.78 2.96 -21.50
CA ASN A 79 36.96 4.08 -21.04
C ASN A 79 36.18 3.60 -19.81
N PRO A 80 36.37 4.23 -18.62
CA PRO A 80 35.80 3.70 -17.40
C PRO A 80 34.28 3.61 -17.57
N GLN A 81 33.77 2.38 -17.50
CA GLN A 81 32.36 2.08 -17.73
C GLN A 81 31.54 2.69 -16.59
N HIS A 82 30.29 3.03 -16.88
CA HIS A 82 29.37 3.44 -15.83
C HIS A 82 29.10 2.29 -14.86
N CYS A 83 28.90 2.63 -13.59
CA CYS A 83 28.50 1.65 -12.60
C CYS A 83 27.12 1.07 -12.97
N ASP A 84 26.95 -0.24 -12.79
CA ASP A 84 25.64 -0.90 -12.87
C ASP A 84 24.81 -0.54 -11.63
N TYR A 85 24.25 0.67 -11.66
CA TYR A 85 23.46 1.25 -10.59
C TYR A 85 22.06 1.59 -11.11
N ASP A 86 21.05 0.88 -10.61
CA ASP A 86 19.66 1.04 -11.04
C ASP A 86 18.92 1.95 -10.07
N LEU A 87 18.54 3.15 -10.50
CA LEU A 87 17.87 4.13 -9.65
C LEU A 87 16.60 3.63 -8.96
N CYS A 88 15.95 2.58 -9.47
CA CYS A 88 14.70 2.03 -8.93
C CYS A 88 14.92 0.74 -8.10
N ARG A 89 16.14 0.21 -8.00
CA ARG A 89 16.43 -1.04 -7.29
C ARG A 89 16.65 -0.82 -5.80
N GLU A 90 15.92 -1.57 -4.99
CA GLU A 90 16.00 -1.53 -3.53
C GLU A 90 17.15 -2.39 -2.99
N LEU A 91 17.70 -2.00 -1.83
CA LEU A 91 18.79 -2.70 -1.13
C LEU A 91 20.06 -2.92 -1.97
N GLN A 92 20.28 -2.08 -3.00
CA GLN A 92 21.54 -2.09 -3.74
C GLN A 92 22.61 -1.28 -2.98
N PRO A 93 23.90 -1.60 -3.14
CA PRO A 93 24.98 -0.75 -2.62
C PRO A 93 24.90 0.67 -3.21
N PRO A 94 25.15 1.73 -2.42
CA PRO A 94 25.28 3.08 -2.95
C PRO A 94 26.32 3.13 -4.07
N CYS A 95 26.06 3.93 -5.10
CA CYS A 95 26.95 4.00 -6.26
C CYS A 95 28.41 4.32 -5.87
N ALA A 96 28.62 5.16 -4.86
CA ALA A 96 29.96 5.45 -4.34
C ALA A 96 30.74 4.19 -3.90
N GLN A 97 30.06 3.19 -3.34
CA GLN A 97 30.67 1.91 -2.98
C GLN A 97 30.96 1.04 -4.21
N LEU A 98 30.09 1.08 -5.22
CA LEU A 98 30.33 0.41 -6.50
C LEU A 98 31.56 1.01 -7.20
N ALA A 99 31.64 2.33 -7.28
CA ALA A 99 32.80 3.05 -7.83
C ALA A 99 34.09 2.71 -7.09
N ALA A 100 34.06 2.66 -5.75
CA ALA A 100 35.23 2.31 -4.95
C ALA A 100 35.69 0.85 -5.14
N SER A 101 34.76 -0.08 -5.39
CA SER A 101 35.07 -1.51 -5.51
C SER A 101 35.49 -1.92 -6.93
N SER A 102 34.91 -1.33 -7.97
CA SER A 102 35.17 -1.73 -9.36
C SER A 102 35.81 -0.64 -10.24
N GLY A 103 36.05 0.56 -9.70
CA GLY A 103 36.62 1.68 -10.47
C GLY A 103 35.69 2.24 -11.55
N CYS A 104 34.39 1.94 -11.50
CA CYS A 104 33.40 2.45 -12.44
C CYS A 104 33.05 3.92 -12.18
N LEU A 105 32.47 4.58 -13.18
CA LEU A 105 31.96 5.94 -13.04
C LEU A 105 30.50 5.93 -12.62
N CYS A 106 30.22 6.52 -11.45
CA CYS A 106 28.85 6.87 -11.12
C CYS A 106 28.32 7.93 -12.09
N PRO A 107 27.04 7.87 -12.49
CA PRO A 107 26.40 9.01 -13.13
C PRO A 107 26.59 10.25 -12.24
N GLY A 108 26.77 11.42 -12.85
CA GLY A 108 27.08 12.65 -12.14
C GLY A 108 26.07 12.92 -11.04
N VAL A 109 26.52 12.84 -9.79
CA VAL A 109 25.71 13.17 -8.62
C VAL A 109 25.92 14.64 -8.29
N SER A 110 24.85 15.40 -8.12
CA SER A 110 24.96 16.72 -7.48
C SER A 110 25.61 16.55 -6.10
N GLY A 111 26.47 17.51 -5.72
CA GLY A 111 27.25 17.42 -4.49
C GLY A 111 26.39 17.51 -3.23
N PRO A 112 26.94 17.18 -2.05
CA PRO A 112 26.22 17.14 -0.78
C PRO A 112 25.67 18.49 -0.30
N HIS A 113 26.12 19.60 -0.91
CA HIS A 113 25.73 20.96 -0.58
C HIS A 113 24.87 21.64 -1.66
N ALA A 114 24.39 20.88 -2.64
CA ALA A 114 23.35 21.30 -3.56
C ALA A 114 22.06 20.55 -3.23
N ALA A 115 20.90 21.21 -3.23
CA ALA A 115 19.62 20.54 -2.97
C ALA A 115 19.42 19.38 -3.96
N PRO A 116 18.89 18.22 -3.51
CA PRO A 116 18.69 17.09 -4.41
C PRO A 116 17.63 17.40 -5.47
N GLU A 117 17.76 16.79 -6.64
CA GLU A 117 16.66 16.67 -7.59
C GLU A 117 15.56 15.78 -6.99
N ALA A 118 14.30 15.96 -7.41
CA ALA A 118 13.23 15.16 -6.83
C ALA A 118 13.23 13.71 -7.34
N PRO A 119 12.90 12.74 -6.48
CA PRO A 119 12.67 11.36 -6.86
C PRO A 119 11.52 11.21 -7.87
N TYR A 120 11.50 10.07 -8.56
CA TYR A 120 10.36 9.65 -9.37
C TYR A 120 9.50 8.66 -8.60
N LEU A 121 8.28 9.05 -8.24
CA LEU A 121 7.27 8.17 -7.66
C LEU A 121 6.80 7.20 -8.76
N LYS A 122 7.22 5.95 -8.64
CA LYS A 122 7.03 4.91 -9.66
C LYS A 122 5.63 4.34 -9.62
N ARG A 123 5.13 4.00 -8.43
CA ARG A 123 3.79 3.43 -8.24
C ARG A 123 3.37 3.41 -6.77
N LEU A 124 2.06 3.40 -6.58
CA LEU A 124 1.39 3.06 -5.33
C LEU A 124 0.70 1.70 -5.50
N PHE A 125 0.76 0.84 -4.49
CA PHE A 125 0.00 -0.41 -4.50
C PHE A 125 -0.34 -0.86 -3.08
N MET A 126 -1.44 -1.59 -2.92
CA MET A 126 -1.82 -2.14 -1.63
C MET A 126 -1.06 -3.44 -1.33
N ASN A 127 -0.62 -3.59 -0.08
CA ASN A 127 -0.12 -4.84 0.47
C ASN A 127 -0.85 -5.11 1.80
N GLY A 128 -1.88 -5.97 1.73
CA GLY A 128 -2.84 -6.12 2.82
C GLY A 128 -3.65 -4.84 3.03
N SER A 129 -3.65 -4.29 4.24
CA SER A 129 -4.31 -3.03 4.57
C SER A 129 -3.42 -1.79 4.37
N ALA A 130 -2.13 -1.98 4.10
CA ALA A 130 -1.16 -0.90 3.98
C ALA A 130 -0.92 -0.52 2.51
N VAL A 131 -0.50 0.72 2.29
CA VAL A 131 -0.11 1.23 0.96
C VAL A 131 1.40 1.26 0.88
N VAL A 132 1.95 0.61 -0.15
CA VAL A 132 3.37 0.67 -0.48
C VAL A 132 3.59 1.76 -1.52
N VAL A 133 4.43 2.72 -1.16
CA VAL A 133 4.94 3.76 -2.06
C VAL A 133 6.26 3.28 -2.62
N GLN A 134 6.39 3.21 -3.94
CA GLN A 134 7.64 2.82 -4.61
C GLN A 134 8.16 3.97 -5.46
N TRP A 135 9.47 4.23 -5.40
CA TRP A 135 10.13 5.33 -6.11
C TRP A 135 11.48 4.93 -6.73
N CYS A 136 12.00 5.81 -7.58
CA CYS A 136 13.36 5.78 -8.09
C CYS A 136 14.13 7.00 -7.56
N ALA A 137 15.38 6.79 -7.19
CA ALA A 137 16.25 7.84 -6.67
C ALA A 137 16.68 8.84 -7.78
N PRO A 138 16.93 10.11 -7.43
CA PRO A 138 17.54 11.08 -8.32
C PRO A 138 19.04 10.81 -8.51
N LEU A 139 19.64 11.47 -9.50
CA LEU A 139 21.10 11.56 -9.68
C LEU A 139 21.69 12.67 -8.78
N SER A 140 21.43 12.57 -7.48
CA SER A 140 21.86 13.56 -6.50
C SER A 140 22.46 12.88 -5.27
N PHE A 141 23.31 13.58 -4.53
CA PHE A 141 23.69 13.12 -3.20
C PHE A 141 22.47 13.19 -2.27
N VAL A 142 22.08 12.03 -1.71
CA VAL A 142 20.91 11.87 -0.83
C VAL A 142 21.36 11.19 0.46
N THR A 143 20.88 11.71 1.60
CA THR A 143 21.08 11.12 2.92
C THR A 143 19.92 10.19 3.30
N HIS A 144 18.69 10.59 2.96
CA HIS A 144 17.47 9.83 3.18
C HIS A 144 16.34 10.32 2.27
N PHE A 145 15.27 9.55 2.19
CA PHE A 145 14.02 9.92 1.52
C PHE A 145 12.94 10.18 2.56
N GLU A 146 11.99 11.01 2.20
CA GLU A 146 10.76 11.20 2.97
C GLU A 146 9.55 10.90 2.10
N VAL A 147 8.56 10.20 2.66
CA VAL A 147 7.23 10.05 2.09
C VAL A 147 6.30 10.99 2.85
N VAL A 148 5.72 11.94 2.13
CA VAL A 148 4.78 12.93 2.68
C VAL A 148 3.38 12.60 2.19
N VAL A 149 2.43 12.50 3.12
CA VAL A 149 1.02 12.18 2.84
C VAL A 149 0.14 13.32 3.34
N GLY A 150 -0.38 14.14 2.42
CA GLY A 150 -1.15 15.33 2.77
C GLY A 150 -0.41 16.25 3.75
N ALA A 151 -1.02 16.46 4.93
CA ALA A 151 -0.48 17.28 6.02
C ALA A 151 0.08 16.45 7.20
N LEU A 152 0.26 15.14 7.02
CA LEU A 152 0.82 14.27 8.06
C LEU A 152 2.33 14.47 8.20
N GLU A 153 2.88 14.04 9.34
CA GLU A 153 4.33 14.01 9.55
C GLU A 153 5.02 13.12 8.49
N PRO A 154 6.15 13.57 7.91
CA PRO A 154 6.87 12.78 6.91
C PRO A 154 7.41 11.46 7.47
N LEU A 155 7.31 10.39 6.67
CA LEU A 155 7.92 9.11 7.00
C LEU A 155 9.33 9.04 6.39
N MET A 156 10.35 8.81 7.21
CA MET A 156 11.74 8.78 6.79
C MET A 156 12.20 7.38 6.37
N PHE A 157 12.95 7.29 5.27
CA PHE A 157 13.50 6.06 4.73
C PHE A 157 14.98 6.21 4.36
N GLY A 158 15.79 5.18 4.62
CA GLY A 158 17.22 5.18 4.31
C GLY A 158 17.53 5.31 2.81
N VAL A 159 18.76 5.72 2.49
CA VAL A 159 19.24 5.90 1.11
C VAL A 159 19.21 4.63 0.25
N ASP A 160 19.22 3.45 0.89
CA ASP A 160 19.13 2.13 0.26
C ASP A 160 17.69 1.71 -0.08
N LYS A 161 16.69 2.49 0.35
CA LYS A 161 15.27 2.19 0.13
C LYS A 161 14.75 2.76 -1.18
N ARG A 162 13.85 1.99 -1.78
CA ARG A 162 13.05 2.37 -2.97
C ARG A 162 11.58 2.10 -2.77
N SER A 163 11.21 1.60 -1.59
CA SER A 163 9.84 1.49 -1.17
C SER A 163 9.66 1.82 0.31
N GLY A 164 8.45 2.24 0.64
CA GLY A 164 8.04 2.61 1.98
C GLY A 164 6.58 2.25 2.21
N THR A 165 6.26 1.79 3.42
CA THR A 165 4.90 1.37 3.77
C THR A 165 4.22 2.44 4.59
N VAL A 166 3.02 2.83 4.16
CA VAL A 166 2.12 3.73 4.88
C VAL A 166 0.95 2.90 5.39
N SER A 167 0.70 2.92 6.70
CA SER A 167 -0.28 2.05 7.37
C SER A 167 -1.71 2.28 6.92
N TRP A 168 -2.07 3.54 6.65
CA TRP A 168 -3.40 3.96 6.25
C TRP A 168 -3.32 5.19 5.33
N MET A 169 -4.19 5.24 4.33
CA MET A 169 -4.25 6.35 3.38
C MET A 169 -5.69 6.53 2.87
N GLU A 170 -6.20 7.75 2.99
CA GLU A 170 -7.52 8.10 2.50
C GLU A 170 -7.53 8.21 0.97
N GLN A 171 -8.67 7.87 0.35
CA GLN A 171 -8.87 8.09 -1.09
C GLN A 171 -8.69 9.58 -1.41
N GLY A 172 -7.94 9.88 -2.46
CA GLY A 172 -7.64 11.24 -2.88
C GLY A 172 -6.58 11.94 -2.01
N ALA A 173 -5.89 11.25 -1.12
CA ALA A 173 -4.73 11.82 -0.44
C ALA A 173 -3.57 12.04 -1.43
N GLU A 174 -2.96 13.22 -1.40
CA GLU A 174 -1.71 13.47 -2.14
C GLU A 174 -0.55 12.77 -1.44
N VAL A 175 0.21 11.98 -2.20
CA VAL A 175 1.41 11.28 -1.76
C VAL A 175 2.59 11.82 -2.54
N CYS A 176 3.60 12.31 -1.83
CA CYS A 176 4.85 12.78 -2.42
C CYS A 176 6.03 12.00 -1.86
N VAL A 177 7.04 11.77 -2.70
CA VAL A 177 8.36 11.32 -2.27
C VAL A 177 9.35 12.44 -2.52
N VAL A 178 10.14 12.80 -1.51
CA VAL A 178 11.20 13.81 -1.60
C VAL A 178 12.54 13.22 -1.19
N ALA A 179 13.62 13.76 -1.75
CA ALA A 179 14.99 13.42 -1.38
C ALA A 179 15.58 14.50 -0.49
N VAL A 180 16.38 14.10 0.51
CA VAL A 180 16.95 15.01 1.50
C VAL A 180 18.45 14.86 1.59
N ASN A 181 19.17 15.98 1.67
CA ASN A 181 20.60 16.01 2.00
C ASN A 181 20.95 17.21 2.89
N TYR A 182 22.24 17.50 3.06
CA TYR A 182 22.70 18.59 3.94
C TYR A 182 22.33 19.99 3.46
N ALA A 183 21.99 20.16 2.18
CA ALA A 183 21.51 21.43 1.64
C ALA A 183 19.99 21.61 1.78
N GLY A 184 19.25 20.53 2.05
CA GLY A 184 17.81 20.57 2.28
C GLY A 184 17.05 19.49 1.55
N VAL A 185 15.79 19.80 1.24
CA VAL A 185 14.80 18.88 0.65
C VAL A 185 14.61 19.23 -0.82
N SER A 186 14.46 18.22 -1.67
CA SER A 186 14.14 18.40 -3.09
C SER A 186 12.80 19.10 -3.29
N GLU A 187 12.66 19.88 -4.34
CA GLU A 187 11.36 20.44 -4.74
C GLU A 187 10.34 19.33 -5.09
N ARG A 188 9.05 19.62 -4.91
CA ARG A 188 7.98 18.73 -5.40
C ARG A 188 7.73 19.05 -6.87
N GLN A 189 7.83 18.03 -7.73
CA GLN A 189 7.68 18.19 -9.17
C GLN A 189 6.77 17.12 -9.77
N VAL A 190 6.39 17.32 -11.02
CA VAL A 190 5.56 16.36 -11.76
C VAL A 190 6.28 15.01 -11.77
N GLY A 191 5.63 13.98 -11.24
CA GLY A 191 6.20 12.64 -11.11
C GLY A 191 6.80 12.33 -9.74
N SER A 192 7.02 13.30 -8.85
CA SER A 192 7.38 13.02 -7.44
C SER A 192 6.15 12.89 -6.54
N CYS A 193 4.99 13.35 -7.01
CA CYS A 193 3.72 13.33 -6.29
C CYS A 193 2.59 12.70 -7.13
N THR A 194 1.64 12.05 -6.47
CA THR A 194 0.43 11.51 -7.08
C THR A 194 -0.73 11.45 -6.08
N MET A 195 -1.97 11.45 -6.58
CA MET A 195 -3.15 11.24 -5.74
C MET A 195 -3.38 9.74 -5.56
N TYR A 196 -3.60 9.31 -4.33
CA TYR A 196 -3.90 7.92 -4.04
C TYR A 196 -5.32 7.57 -4.48
N GLU A 197 -5.41 6.67 -5.45
CA GLU A 197 -6.66 6.07 -5.87
C GLU A 197 -6.66 4.59 -5.48
N PRO A 198 -7.47 4.17 -4.49
CA PRO A 198 -7.53 2.77 -4.11
C PRO A 198 -8.09 1.93 -5.25
N PRO A 199 -7.65 0.67 -5.40
CA PRO A 199 -8.23 -0.24 -6.38
C PRO A 199 -9.74 -0.36 -6.16
N GLY A 200 -10.51 -0.24 -7.25
CA GLY A 200 -11.97 -0.21 -7.18
C GLY A 200 -12.59 -1.46 -6.54
N ASP A 201 -13.71 -1.27 -5.86
CA ASP A 201 -14.43 -2.33 -5.16
C ASP A 201 -15.07 -3.34 -6.13
N SER A 202 -14.32 -4.40 -6.46
CA SER A 202 -14.88 -5.58 -7.15
C SER A 202 -16.07 -6.19 -6.40
N SER A 203 -16.17 -5.93 -5.09
CA SER A 203 -17.29 -6.35 -4.25
C SER A 203 -18.63 -5.76 -4.67
N VAL A 204 -18.65 -4.54 -5.23
CA VAL A 204 -19.89 -3.89 -5.66
C VAL A 204 -20.45 -4.57 -6.90
N ALA A 205 -19.61 -4.85 -7.89
CA ALA A 205 -20.00 -5.59 -9.09
C ALA A 205 -20.47 -7.01 -8.75
N LEU A 206 -19.78 -7.68 -7.82
CA LEU A 206 -20.16 -9.01 -7.34
C LEU A 206 -21.51 -9.00 -6.61
N LYS A 207 -21.73 -8.02 -5.71
CA LYS A 207 -23.00 -7.83 -5.00
C LYS A 207 -24.15 -7.54 -5.96
N ALA A 208 -23.93 -6.65 -6.94
CA ALA A 208 -24.91 -6.34 -7.97
C ALA A 208 -25.25 -7.58 -8.82
N GLY A 209 -24.23 -8.37 -9.19
CA GLY A 209 -24.40 -9.63 -9.89
C GLY A 209 -25.20 -10.66 -9.09
N LEU A 210 -24.94 -10.80 -7.78
CA LEU A 210 -25.69 -11.69 -6.89
C LEU A 210 -27.16 -11.28 -6.76
N ILE A 211 -27.43 -9.99 -6.56
CA ILE A 211 -28.81 -9.47 -6.45
C ILE A 211 -29.55 -9.65 -7.77
N GLY A 212 -28.92 -9.26 -8.89
CA GLY A 212 -29.49 -9.41 -10.23
C GLY A 212 -29.75 -10.87 -10.58
N GLY A 213 -28.81 -11.76 -10.25
CA GLY A 213 -28.94 -13.20 -10.44
C GLY A 213 -30.07 -13.81 -9.63
N ALA A 214 -30.20 -13.43 -8.35
CA ALA A 214 -31.29 -13.90 -7.49
C ALA A 214 -32.67 -13.45 -8.00
N LEU A 215 -32.81 -12.18 -8.38
CA LEU A 215 -34.05 -11.65 -8.96
C LEU A 215 -34.39 -12.33 -10.29
N GLY A 216 -33.40 -12.52 -11.16
CA GLY A 216 -33.57 -13.22 -12.43
C GLY A 216 -34.03 -14.67 -12.24
N LEU A 217 -33.41 -15.40 -11.30
CA LEU A 217 -33.80 -16.77 -10.98
C LEU A 217 -35.22 -16.84 -10.42
N LEU A 218 -35.60 -15.93 -9.52
CA LEU A 218 -36.96 -15.86 -8.97
C LEU A 218 -38.00 -15.59 -10.06
N LEU A 219 -37.70 -14.69 -11.00
CA LEU A 219 -38.57 -14.43 -12.15
C LEU A 219 -38.74 -15.69 -13.01
N LEU A 220 -37.64 -16.39 -13.34
CA LEU A 220 -37.70 -17.63 -14.12
C LEU A 220 -38.51 -18.73 -13.43
N LEU A 221 -38.32 -18.92 -12.12
CA LEU A 221 -39.09 -19.88 -11.33
C LEU A 221 -40.58 -19.52 -11.30
N SER A 222 -40.92 -18.25 -11.11
CA SER A 222 -42.32 -17.81 -11.15
C SER A 222 -42.97 -18.06 -12.51
N LEU A 223 -42.26 -17.79 -13.62
CA LEU A 223 -42.72 -18.05 -14.98
C LEU A 223 -42.96 -19.55 -15.21
N ALA A 224 -42.02 -20.39 -14.77
CA ALA A 224 -42.14 -21.85 -14.85
C ALA A 224 -43.37 -22.37 -14.09
N VAL A 225 -43.62 -21.84 -12.88
CA VAL A 225 -44.81 -22.19 -12.09
C VAL A 225 -46.11 -21.74 -12.78
N LEU A 226 -46.15 -20.54 -13.34
CA LEU A 226 -47.32 -20.04 -14.08
C LEU A 226 -47.60 -20.88 -15.33
N LEU A 227 -46.57 -21.21 -16.11
CA LEU A 227 -46.67 -22.08 -17.28
C LEU A 227 -47.13 -23.49 -16.91
N TRP A 228 -46.61 -24.05 -15.81
CA TRP A 228 -47.09 -25.33 -15.29
C TRP A 228 -48.57 -25.26 -14.95
N ARG A 229 -48.99 -24.27 -14.13
CA ARG A 229 -50.39 -24.11 -13.72
C ARG A 229 -51.31 -23.98 -14.93
N HIS A 230 -50.92 -23.21 -15.95
CA HIS A 230 -51.69 -23.05 -17.17
C HIS A 230 -51.84 -24.37 -17.94
N ARG A 231 -50.75 -25.13 -18.10
CA ARG A 231 -50.79 -26.46 -18.73
C ARG A 231 -51.67 -27.44 -17.95
N ALA A 232 -51.62 -27.42 -16.63
CA ALA A 232 -52.43 -28.28 -15.77
C ALA A 232 -53.94 -27.97 -15.89
N ARG A 233 -54.32 -26.69 -15.90
CA ARG A 233 -55.72 -26.27 -16.13
C ARG A 233 -56.24 -26.73 -17.48
N ARG A 234 -55.50 -26.48 -18.56
CA ARG A 234 -55.91 -26.95 -19.90
C ARG A 234 -56.10 -28.46 -19.98
N LYS A 235 -55.26 -29.25 -19.29
CA LYS A 235 -55.43 -30.71 -19.20
C LYS A 235 -56.68 -31.11 -18.42
N ALA A 236 -57.05 -30.36 -17.37
CA ALA A 236 -58.28 -30.61 -16.62
C ALA A 236 -59.52 -30.24 -17.46
N ASP A 237 -59.51 -29.09 -18.12
CA ASP A 237 -60.61 -28.62 -18.96
C ASP A 237 -60.89 -29.58 -20.13
N ALA A 238 -59.84 -30.11 -20.78
CA ALA A 238 -59.94 -31.10 -21.86
C ALA A 238 -60.53 -32.45 -21.40
N ARG A 239 -60.22 -32.88 -20.15
CA ARG A 239 -60.79 -34.11 -19.58
C ARG A 239 -62.26 -33.94 -19.22
N ILE A 240 -62.64 -32.76 -18.73
CA ILE A 240 -64.04 -32.45 -18.42
C ILE A 240 -64.87 -32.46 -19.71
N THR A 241 -64.37 -31.82 -20.79
CA THR A 241 -65.08 -31.79 -22.08
C THR A 241 -65.29 -33.17 -22.68
N GLN A 242 -64.26 -34.04 -22.69
CA GLN A 242 -64.41 -35.44 -23.11
C GLN A 242 -65.44 -36.22 -22.28
N ALA A 243 -65.45 -36.06 -20.96
CA ALA A 243 -66.39 -36.77 -20.10
C ALA A 243 -67.86 -36.34 -20.32
N THR A 244 -68.09 -35.07 -20.66
CA THR A 244 -69.41 -34.56 -21.05
C THR A 244 -69.86 -35.03 -22.45
N GLU A 245 -68.93 -35.34 -23.35
CA GLU A 245 -69.26 -35.81 -24.70
C GLU A 245 -69.56 -37.32 -24.73
N GLU A 246 -69.01 -38.11 -23.80
CA GLU A 246 -69.34 -39.53 -23.62
C GLU A 246 -70.66 -39.79 -22.85
N THR A 247 -71.29 -38.77 -22.29
CA THR A 247 -72.52 -38.88 -21.48
C THR A 247 -73.79 -38.40 -22.18
N LEU A 248 -73.70 -38.03 -23.46
CA LEU A 248 -74.83 -37.59 -24.30
C LEU A 248 -75.03 -38.57 -25.47
#